data_AF-A0A7S4VAU5-F1
#
_entry.id   AF-A0A7S4VAU5-F1
#
_cell.length_a   1.000
_cell.length_b   1.000
_cell.length_c   1.000
_cell.angle_alpha   90.00
_cell.angle_beta   90.00
_cell.angle_gamma   90.00
#
_symmetry.space_group_name_H-M   'P 1'
#
loop_
_entity.id
_entity.type
_entity.pdbx_description
1 polymer ?
#
loop_
_entity_poly.entity_id
_entity_poly.type
_entity_poly.pdbx_seq_one_letter_code
_entity_poly.pdbx_strand_id
1 'polypeptide(L)'
;GRSALRDLPPECTDVLRPESLGLPATAVSTAAATADATRLFIASLLLLRRQIDASHDMILGTTIDNIDEAEYAATHRGQTDWADRHPLTDSADMLHAFVHRFEGSHVGEGDHTGYNNAKYWLAGGPKQLGSPAVHAVSSEMARKATMIAPRCVQAFGLVASSSPSLENGKSEEVKHIIIAGGGKNRTVSVFDGEWDGFAFVDACERAENGELSEEECDELRELQRLELKLFLRGELMKALEVEKGGDRNEDDQTKNDEL
;
A
#
# COMPACT_ATOMS: atom_id res chain seq x y z
N GLY A 1 -0.26 -30.25 12.86
CA GLY A 1 -1.03 -29.08 12.41
C GLY A 1 -1.52 -29.34 11.00
N ARG A 2 -2.84 -29.30 10.78
CA ARG A 2 -3.40 -29.31 9.42
C ARG A 2 -3.25 -27.90 8.87
N SER A 3 -2.63 -27.76 7.70
CA SER A 3 -2.41 -26.47 7.06
C SER A 3 -3.75 -25.76 6.82
N ALA A 4 -3.87 -24.53 7.31
CA ALA A 4 -5.04 -23.65 7.13
C ALA A 4 -5.35 -23.34 5.64
N LEU A 5 -4.50 -23.80 4.71
CA LEU A 5 -4.67 -23.62 3.28
C LEU A 5 -5.62 -24.63 2.62
N ARG A 6 -6.03 -25.72 3.30
CA ARG A 6 -6.85 -26.78 2.68
C ARG A 6 -8.35 -26.51 2.64
N ASP A 7 -8.84 -25.56 3.43
CA ASP A 7 -10.28 -25.29 3.57
C ASP A 7 -10.72 -24.02 2.82
N LEU A 8 -9.94 -23.58 1.82
CA LEU A 8 -10.20 -22.36 1.06
C LEU A 8 -11.16 -22.61 -0.12
N PRO A 9 -12.11 -21.68 -0.41
CA PRO A 9 -12.90 -21.70 -1.63
C PRO A 9 -11.98 -21.66 -2.88
N PRO A 10 -12.28 -22.42 -3.95
CA PRO A 10 -11.40 -22.55 -5.11
C PRO A 10 -11.05 -21.20 -5.77
N GLU A 11 -12.02 -20.29 -5.81
CA GLU A 11 -11.91 -18.94 -6.41
C GLU A 11 -10.82 -18.08 -5.74
N CYS A 12 -10.50 -18.34 -4.48
CA CYS A 12 -9.45 -17.61 -3.76
C CYS A 12 -8.09 -18.31 -3.78
N THR A 13 -8.03 -19.58 -4.20
CA THR A 13 -6.75 -20.27 -4.39
C THR A 13 -6.07 -19.83 -5.68
N ASP A 14 -6.82 -19.40 -6.67
CA ASP A 14 -6.30 -19.01 -7.98
C ASP A 14 -5.47 -17.71 -7.96
N VAL A 15 -5.75 -16.77 -7.04
CA VAL A 15 -4.97 -15.53 -6.86
C VAL A 15 -3.65 -15.77 -6.11
N LEU A 16 -3.55 -16.89 -5.40
CA LEU A 16 -2.36 -17.28 -4.63
C LEU A 16 -1.47 -18.27 -5.38
N ARG A 17 -1.91 -18.71 -6.57
CA ARG A 17 -1.07 -19.50 -7.45
C ARG A 17 0.09 -18.62 -7.91
N PRO A 18 1.35 -19.03 -7.72
CA PRO A 18 2.51 -18.29 -8.21
C PRO A 18 2.35 -17.88 -9.68
N GLU A 19 1.76 -18.74 -10.49
CA GLU A 19 1.50 -18.51 -11.91
C GLU A 19 0.59 -17.32 -12.17
N SER A 20 -0.41 -17.07 -11.30
CA SER A 20 -1.32 -15.92 -11.39
C SER A 20 -0.65 -14.59 -11.05
N LEU A 21 0.46 -14.65 -10.30
CA LEU A 21 1.33 -13.53 -9.96
C LEU A 21 2.54 -13.41 -10.92
N GLY A 22 2.62 -14.28 -11.94
CA GLY A 22 3.74 -14.35 -12.88
C GLY A 22 5.03 -14.90 -12.28
N LEU A 23 4.91 -15.78 -11.28
CA LEU A 23 6.00 -16.34 -10.49
C LEU A 23 6.15 -17.86 -10.74
N PRO A 24 7.36 -18.41 -10.62
CA PRO A 24 7.56 -19.85 -10.66
C PRO A 24 6.88 -20.53 -9.47
N ALA A 25 6.28 -21.71 -9.70
CA ALA A 25 5.56 -22.52 -8.71
C ALA A 25 6.35 -22.79 -7.41
N THR A 26 7.69 -22.73 -7.48
CA THR A 26 8.62 -22.96 -6.38
C THR A 26 8.80 -21.76 -5.43
N ALA A 27 8.25 -20.58 -5.76
CA ALA A 27 8.44 -19.34 -4.99
C ALA A 27 7.74 -19.31 -3.61
N VAL A 28 6.91 -20.31 -3.28
CA VAL A 28 6.09 -20.33 -2.04
C VAL A 28 6.76 -21.12 -0.90
N SER A 29 7.99 -21.58 -1.09
CA SER A 29 8.67 -22.46 -0.14
C SER A 29 9.99 -21.90 0.38
N THR A 30 10.01 -20.67 0.91
CA THR A 30 11.08 -20.21 1.81
C THR A 30 10.65 -18.96 2.57
N ALA A 31 10.54 -19.05 3.90
CA ALA A 31 10.22 -17.93 4.79
C ALA A 31 11.41 -17.62 5.70
N ALA A 32 12.37 -16.87 5.17
CA ALA A 32 13.31 -16.07 5.95
C ALA A 32 13.63 -14.74 5.21
N ALA A 33 12.66 -14.23 4.47
CA ALA A 33 12.59 -12.82 4.14
C ALA A 33 12.42 -11.99 5.41
N THR A 34 12.98 -10.78 5.46
CA THR A 34 12.94 -9.91 6.66
C THR A 34 11.55 -9.92 7.32
N ALA A 35 11.51 -9.95 8.66
CA ALA A 35 10.25 -10.07 9.40
C ALA A 35 9.17 -9.07 8.92
N ASP A 36 9.60 -7.90 8.44
CA ASP A 36 8.73 -6.88 7.84
C ASP A 36 8.13 -7.29 6.49
N ALA A 37 8.93 -7.80 5.54
CA ALA A 37 8.41 -8.23 4.23
C ALA A 37 7.40 -9.38 4.37
N THR A 38 7.67 -10.32 5.29
CA THR A 38 6.73 -11.42 5.60
C THR A 38 5.43 -10.88 6.21
N ARG A 39 5.52 -9.91 7.12
CA ARG A 39 4.38 -9.26 7.75
C ARG A 39 3.50 -8.53 6.72
N LEU A 40 4.10 -7.72 5.84
CA LEU A 40 3.38 -7.00 4.79
C LEU A 40 2.77 -7.93 3.74
N PHE A 41 3.45 -9.03 3.42
CA PHE A 41 2.89 -10.09 2.58
C PHE A 41 1.63 -10.69 3.23
N ILE A 42 1.68 -11.09 4.50
CA ILE A 42 0.53 -11.64 5.23
C ILE A 42 -0.59 -10.61 5.31
N ALA A 43 -0.30 -9.36 5.68
CA ALA A 43 -1.29 -8.28 5.73
C ALA A 43 -1.98 -8.07 4.38
N SER A 44 -1.24 -8.13 3.27
CA SER A 44 -1.80 -8.03 1.92
C SER A 44 -2.74 -9.20 1.60
N LEU A 45 -2.40 -10.42 2.01
CA LEU A 45 -3.27 -11.59 1.86
C LEU A 45 -4.55 -11.46 2.67
N LEU A 46 -4.46 -10.99 3.93
CA LEU A 46 -5.62 -10.73 4.79
C LEU A 46 -6.55 -9.67 4.15
N LEU A 47 -5.97 -8.61 3.59
CA LEU A 47 -6.75 -7.56 2.92
C LEU A 47 -7.46 -8.07 1.66
N LEU A 48 -6.79 -8.89 0.84
CA LEU A 48 -7.43 -9.58 -0.30
C LEU A 48 -8.61 -10.47 0.13
N ARG A 49 -8.56 -11.00 1.36
CA ARG A 49 -9.63 -11.78 1.99
C ARG A 49 -10.69 -10.95 2.70
N ARG A 50 -10.60 -9.62 2.63
CA ARG A 50 -11.49 -8.67 3.32
C ARG A 50 -11.45 -8.80 4.85
N GLN A 51 -10.34 -9.29 5.39
CA GLN A 51 -10.07 -9.27 6.83
C GLN A 51 -9.34 -7.96 7.16
N ILE A 52 -10.10 -6.86 7.13
CA ILE A 52 -9.56 -5.48 7.20
C ILE A 52 -8.85 -5.26 8.55
N ASP A 53 -9.53 -5.51 9.67
CA ASP A 53 -8.96 -5.33 11.01
C ASP A 53 -7.70 -6.16 11.24
N ALA A 54 -7.71 -7.44 10.85
CA ALA A 54 -6.54 -8.30 10.98
C ALA A 54 -5.37 -7.86 10.09
N SER A 55 -5.66 -7.30 8.91
CA SER A 55 -4.63 -6.70 8.05
C SER A 55 -4.06 -5.44 8.70
N HIS A 56 -4.91 -4.60 9.28
CA HIS A 56 -4.54 -3.38 9.98
C HIS A 56 -3.60 -3.68 11.16
N ASP A 57 -3.99 -4.59 12.05
CA ASP A 57 -3.18 -5.02 13.20
C ASP A 57 -1.81 -5.57 12.75
N MET A 58 -1.81 -6.37 11.68
CA MET A 58 -0.58 -6.93 11.12
C MET A 58 0.37 -5.85 10.62
N ILE A 59 -0.13 -4.78 10.00
CA ILE A 59 0.70 -3.64 9.53
C ILE A 59 1.30 -2.89 10.71
N LEU A 60 0.49 -2.59 11.72
CA LEU A 60 0.94 -1.88 12.92
C LEU A 60 1.94 -2.70 13.73
N GLY A 61 1.91 -4.03 13.60
CA GLY A 61 2.72 -4.92 14.45
C GLY A 61 2.26 -4.88 15.90
N THR A 62 0.96 -4.64 16.11
CA THR A 62 0.36 -4.68 17.43
C THR A 62 0.42 -6.10 17.98
N THR A 63 0.78 -6.22 19.25
CA THR A 63 0.78 -7.44 20.03
C THR A 63 -0.10 -7.24 21.25
N ILE A 64 -0.47 -8.33 21.91
CA ILE A 64 -1.22 -8.26 23.18
C ILE A 64 -0.50 -7.39 24.22
N ASP A 65 0.82 -7.31 24.15
CA ASP A 65 1.63 -6.57 25.12
C ASP A 65 1.72 -5.06 24.83
N ASN A 66 1.35 -4.60 23.63
CA ASN A 66 1.51 -3.20 23.22
C ASN A 66 0.25 -2.55 22.63
N ILE A 67 -0.86 -3.28 22.52
CA ILE A 67 -2.09 -2.81 21.86
C ILE A 67 -2.63 -1.53 22.51
N ASP A 68 -2.66 -1.45 23.85
CA ASP A 68 -3.16 -0.27 24.57
C ASP A 68 -2.32 0.99 24.28
N GLU A 69 -0.98 0.84 24.19
CA GLU A 69 -0.08 1.96 23.88
C GLU A 69 -0.21 2.39 22.42
N ALA A 70 -0.35 1.42 21.50
CA ALA A 70 -0.58 1.67 20.09
C ALA A 70 -1.92 2.38 19.82
N GLU A 71 -3.01 1.93 20.45
CA GLU A 71 -4.33 2.56 20.36
C GLU A 71 -4.31 3.98 20.94
N TYR A 72 -3.63 4.17 22.07
CA TYR A 72 -3.46 5.50 22.66
C TYR A 72 -2.69 6.43 21.71
N ALA A 73 -1.61 5.96 21.10
CA ALA A 73 -0.84 6.73 20.12
C ALA A 73 -1.65 7.07 18.85
N ALA A 74 -2.48 6.15 18.36
CA ALA A 74 -3.33 6.36 17.19
C ALA A 74 -4.38 7.46 17.43
N THR A 75 -4.93 7.52 18.65
CA THR A 75 -5.98 8.47 19.06
C THR A 75 -5.44 9.80 19.62
N HIS A 76 -4.19 9.83 20.10
CA HIS A 76 -3.56 11.01 20.72
C HIS A 76 -2.32 11.47 19.92
N ARG A 77 -2.50 11.63 18.59
CA ARG A 77 -1.42 11.99 17.66
C ARG A 77 -0.67 13.25 18.11
N GLY A 78 0.66 13.16 18.17
CA GLY A 78 1.55 14.26 18.61
C GLY A 78 1.63 14.47 20.12
N GLN A 79 0.94 13.64 20.93
CA GLN A 79 1.08 13.61 22.38
C GLN A 79 1.95 12.45 22.87
N THR A 80 2.31 11.53 21.98
CA THR A 80 3.23 10.43 22.23
C THR A 80 4.38 10.48 21.22
N ASP A 81 5.51 9.88 21.60
CA ASP A 81 6.66 9.64 20.72
C ASP A 81 6.57 8.25 20.03
N TRP A 82 5.43 7.57 20.14
CA TRP A 82 5.27 6.18 19.71
C TRP A 82 5.59 6.00 18.23
N ALA A 83 5.06 6.88 17.39
CA ALA A 83 5.30 6.85 15.95
C ALA A 83 6.77 7.16 15.59
N ASP A 84 7.46 7.94 16.42
CA ASP A 84 8.90 8.22 16.25
C ASP A 84 9.76 7.02 16.68
N ARG A 85 9.32 6.27 17.70
CA ARG A 85 9.97 5.04 18.18
C ARG A 85 9.66 3.81 17.30
N HIS A 86 8.55 3.83 16.59
CA HIS A 86 8.08 2.72 15.75
C HIS A 86 7.69 3.21 14.35
N PRO A 87 8.64 3.78 13.58
CA PRO A 87 8.33 4.27 12.24
C PRO A 87 7.97 3.11 11.33
N LEU A 88 6.84 3.24 10.64
CA LEU A 88 6.47 2.31 9.57
C LEU A 88 7.39 2.51 8.34
N THR A 89 7.60 1.44 7.57
CA THR A 89 8.28 1.53 6.27
C THR A 89 7.36 2.17 5.24
N ASP A 90 7.90 2.66 4.12
CA ASP A 90 7.07 3.26 3.06
C ASP A 90 6.09 2.24 2.44
N SER A 91 6.50 0.96 2.37
CA SER A 91 5.62 -0.13 1.98
C SER A 91 4.48 -0.34 2.99
N ALA A 92 4.78 -0.26 4.29
CA ALA A 92 3.77 -0.35 5.34
C ALA A 92 2.78 0.82 5.26
N ASP A 93 3.25 2.06 5.09
CA ASP A 93 2.38 3.24 4.91
C ASP A 93 1.45 3.07 3.68
N MET A 94 1.98 2.57 2.56
CA MET A 94 1.19 2.33 1.35
C MET A 94 0.11 1.25 1.58
N LEU A 95 0.46 0.13 2.22
CA LEU A 95 -0.51 -0.92 2.53
C LEU A 95 -1.56 -0.44 3.55
N HIS A 96 -1.15 0.39 4.52
CA HIS A 96 -2.05 1.00 5.50
C HIS A 96 -3.06 1.91 4.82
N ALA A 97 -2.62 2.69 3.82
CA ALA A 97 -3.53 3.45 2.99
C ALA A 97 -4.54 2.58 2.24
N PHE A 98 -4.12 1.40 1.77
CA PHE A 98 -5.06 0.46 1.13
C PHE A 98 -6.12 0.00 2.11
N VAL A 99 -5.72 -0.43 3.32
CA VAL A 99 -6.64 -0.84 4.40
C VAL A 99 -7.71 0.21 4.63
N HIS A 100 -7.31 1.47 4.89
CA HIS A 100 -8.27 2.54 5.16
C HIS A 100 -9.16 2.88 3.95
N ARG A 101 -8.64 2.74 2.72
CA ARG A 101 -9.50 2.90 1.53
C ARG A 101 -10.56 1.80 1.42
N PHE A 102 -10.31 0.61 1.97
CA PHE A 102 -11.30 -0.48 2.07
C PHE A 102 -12.29 -0.31 3.24
N GLU A 103 -11.96 0.46 4.27
CA GLU A 103 -12.90 0.87 5.32
C GLU A 103 -13.97 1.86 4.79
N GLY A 104 -13.63 2.62 3.75
CA GLY A 104 -14.56 3.50 3.04
C GLY A 104 -14.98 4.72 3.87
N SER A 105 -16.27 5.06 3.82
CA SER A 105 -16.88 6.16 4.59
C SER A 105 -17.03 5.89 6.08
N HIS A 106 -16.66 4.70 6.57
CA HIS A 106 -16.67 4.42 8.00
C HIS A 106 -15.78 5.41 8.76
N VAL A 107 -16.35 6.09 9.76
CA VAL A 107 -15.60 7.00 10.63
C VAL A 107 -14.95 6.17 11.73
N GLY A 108 -13.62 6.11 11.70
CA GLY A 108 -12.82 5.34 12.63
C GLY A 108 -11.81 6.21 13.35
N GLU A 109 -10.53 5.83 13.25
CA GLU A 109 -9.43 6.49 13.94
C GLU A 109 -9.40 8.01 13.71
N GLY A 110 -9.31 8.76 14.82
CA GLY A 110 -9.15 10.21 14.78
C GLY A 110 -10.39 10.99 14.30
N ASP A 111 -11.58 10.39 14.33
CA ASP A 111 -12.83 11.00 13.85
C ASP A 111 -12.78 11.36 12.35
N HIS A 112 -12.11 10.49 11.59
CA HIS A 112 -11.93 10.61 10.15
C HIS A 112 -12.43 9.37 9.43
N THR A 113 -12.93 9.56 8.21
CA THR A 113 -13.32 8.46 7.33
C THR A 113 -12.09 7.65 6.90
N GLY A 114 -12.29 6.40 6.52
CA GLY A 114 -11.27 5.58 5.87
C GLY A 114 -10.62 6.28 4.68
N TYR A 115 -11.38 7.00 3.84
CA TYR A 115 -10.80 7.78 2.74
C TYR A 115 -9.84 8.89 3.20
N ASN A 116 -10.18 9.63 4.26
CA ASN A 116 -9.30 10.65 4.82
C ASN A 116 -8.05 10.03 5.45
N ASN A 117 -8.19 8.92 6.16
CA ASN A 117 -7.05 8.18 6.70
C ASN A 117 -6.17 7.59 5.59
N ALA A 118 -6.75 7.08 4.50
CA ALA A 118 -5.99 6.59 3.35
C ALA A 118 -5.10 7.67 2.74
N LYS A 119 -5.63 8.89 2.54
CA LYS A 119 -4.85 10.05 2.06
C LYS A 119 -3.75 10.43 3.04
N TYR A 120 -4.03 10.42 4.34
CA TYR A 120 -3.03 10.69 5.37
C TYR A 120 -1.84 9.72 5.28
N TRP A 121 -2.11 8.42 5.15
CA TRP A 121 -1.08 7.39 5.04
C TRP A 121 -0.34 7.39 3.69
N LEU A 122 -1.02 7.67 2.57
CA LEU A 122 -0.35 7.85 1.26
C LEU A 122 0.72 8.96 1.28
N ALA A 123 0.52 9.97 2.13
CA ALA A 123 1.47 11.05 2.35
C ALA A 123 2.46 10.78 3.50
N GLY A 124 2.72 9.50 3.77
CA GLY A 124 3.69 9.01 4.76
C GLY A 124 3.24 9.17 6.21
N GLY A 125 1.94 9.35 6.46
CA GLY A 125 1.37 9.37 7.81
C GLY A 125 2.13 10.32 8.76
N PRO A 126 2.72 9.82 9.85
CA PRO A 126 3.52 10.59 10.81
C PRO A 126 4.77 11.26 10.23
N LYS A 127 5.35 10.73 9.13
CA LYS A 127 6.56 11.27 8.47
C LYS A 127 6.32 12.61 7.77
N GLN A 128 5.06 12.91 7.43
CA GLN A 128 4.65 14.14 6.77
C GLN A 128 5.39 14.45 5.47
N LEU A 129 5.37 13.49 4.53
CA LEU A 129 6.02 13.66 3.25
C LEU A 129 5.35 14.77 2.41
N GLY A 130 6.16 15.55 1.71
CA GLY A 130 5.69 16.58 0.75
C GLY A 130 5.21 16.00 -0.59
N SER A 131 5.51 14.72 -0.84
CA SER A 131 5.06 13.92 -1.99
C SER A 131 4.86 12.46 -1.54
N PRO A 132 4.05 11.65 -2.23
CA PRO A 132 3.98 10.21 -1.95
C PRO A 132 5.37 9.57 -1.99
N ALA A 133 5.58 8.54 -1.16
CA ALA A 133 6.79 7.75 -1.24
C ALA A 133 6.89 7.06 -2.61
N VAL A 134 8.10 7.04 -3.20
CA VAL A 134 8.33 6.38 -4.48
C VAL A 134 8.25 4.87 -4.29
N HIS A 135 7.18 4.26 -4.80
CA HIS A 135 6.98 2.82 -4.73
C HIS A 135 6.83 2.22 -6.14
N ALA A 136 7.38 1.02 -6.35
CA ALA A 136 7.33 0.33 -7.65
C ALA A 136 5.89 0.10 -8.15
N VAL A 137 4.94 -0.01 -7.21
CA VAL A 137 3.50 -0.10 -7.51
C VAL A 137 3.03 1.16 -8.24
N SER A 138 3.36 2.35 -7.75
CA SER A 138 2.94 3.62 -8.34
C SER A 138 3.43 3.76 -9.78
N SER A 139 4.70 3.41 -10.05
CA SER A 139 5.25 3.44 -11.42
C SER A 139 4.55 2.44 -12.35
N GLU A 140 4.29 1.22 -11.89
CA GLU A 140 3.58 0.23 -12.70
C GLU A 140 2.10 0.56 -12.90
N MET A 141 1.45 1.18 -11.91
CA MET A 141 0.08 1.69 -12.01
C MET A 141 0.02 2.80 -13.07
N ALA A 142 0.89 3.80 -13.01
CA ALA A 142 0.95 4.88 -14.01
C ALA A 142 1.10 4.33 -15.44
N ARG A 143 1.87 3.26 -15.62
CA ARG A 143 2.09 2.61 -16.91
C ARG A 143 0.91 1.76 -17.38
N LYS A 144 0.22 1.07 -16.48
CA LYS A 144 -0.79 0.05 -16.82
C LYS A 144 -2.23 0.54 -16.75
N ALA A 145 -2.52 1.51 -15.88
CA ALA A 145 -3.89 1.91 -15.56
C ALA A 145 -4.68 2.32 -16.80
N THR A 146 -4.07 3.09 -17.71
CA THR A 146 -4.73 3.56 -18.94
C THR A 146 -5.16 2.41 -19.87
N MET A 147 -4.46 1.26 -19.84
CA MET A 147 -4.86 0.11 -20.64
C MET A 147 -6.00 -0.70 -20.02
N ILE A 148 -6.15 -0.62 -18.69
CA ILE A 148 -7.07 -1.48 -17.92
C ILE A 148 -8.37 -0.75 -17.62
N ALA A 149 -8.27 0.53 -17.27
CA ALA A 149 -9.38 1.38 -16.85
C ALA A 149 -9.26 2.78 -17.49
N PRO A 150 -9.28 2.87 -18.83
CA PRO A 150 -9.09 4.13 -19.53
C PRO A 150 -10.10 5.20 -19.14
N ARG A 151 -11.37 4.82 -18.87
CA ARG A 151 -12.42 5.77 -18.51
C ARG A 151 -12.12 6.38 -17.15
N CYS A 152 -11.80 5.55 -16.17
CA CYS A 152 -11.46 6.03 -14.83
C CYS A 152 -10.21 6.92 -14.84
N VAL A 153 -9.16 6.50 -15.56
CA VAL A 153 -7.92 7.29 -15.65
C VAL A 153 -8.18 8.67 -16.24
N GLN A 154 -8.94 8.75 -17.33
CA GLN A 154 -9.24 10.02 -17.99
C GLN A 154 -10.24 10.88 -17.18
N ALA A 155 -11.31 10.28 -16.67
CA ALA A 155 -12.38 11.01 -15.98
C ALA A 155 -11.94 11.56 -14.62
N PHE A 156 -11.01 10.87 -13.95
CA PHE A 156 -10.59 11.21 -12.58
C PHE A 156 -9.14 11.66 -12.49
N GLY A 157 -8.41 11.74 -13.61
CA GLY A 157 -7.02 12.19 -13.62
C GLY A 157 -6.10 11.30 -12.80
N LEU A 158 -6.29 9.98 -12.86
CA LEU A 158 -5.55 9.03 -11.99
C LEU A 158 -4.06 8.90 -12.34
N VAL A 159 -3.68 9.39 -13.52
CA VAL A 159 -2.29 9.70 -13.82
C VAL A 159 -2.20 11.21 -13.81
N ALA A 160 -1.38 11.74 -12.92
CA ALA A 160 -1.19 13.18 -12.77
C ALA A 160 -0.82 13.75 -14.13
N SER A 161 -1.69 14.61 -14.65
CA SER A 161 -1.46 15.35 -15.86
C SER A 161 -1.78 16.79 -15.56
N SER A 162 -0.78 17.64 -15.66
CA SER A 162 -0.98 19.07 -15.59
C SER A 162 -1.61 19.55 -16.91
N SER A 163 -2.61 20.43 -16.80
CA SER A 163 -3.11 21.17 -17.97
C SER A 163 -1.95 21.96 -18.59
N PRO A 164 -1.94 22.18 -19.92
CA PRO A 164 -0.82 22.82 -20.60
C PRO A 164 -0.70 24.28 -20.20
N SER A 165 0.02 24.58 -19.11
CA SER A 165 0.42 25.93 -18.77
C SER A 165 1.82 26.17 -19.33
N LEU A 166 1.86 26.90 -20.45
CA LEU A 166 3.03 27.13 -21.30
C LEU A 166 4.08 28.08 -20.67
N GLU A 167 4.14 28.21 -19.35
CA GLU A 167 5.04 29.17 -18.70
C GLU A 167 6.04 28.48 -17.76
N ASN A 168 7.28 28.36 -18.26
CA ASN A 168 8.52 28.25 -17.50
C ASN A 168 9.04 26.85 -17.11
N GLY A 169 8.91 25.82 -17.96
CA GLY A 169 9.83 24.66 -17.98
C GLY A 169 10.09 23.96 -16.64
N LYS A 170 9.20 24.12 -15.67
CA LYS A 170 9.22 23.44 -14.37
C LYS A 170 8.30 22.24 -14.50
N SER A 171 8.73 21.11 -13.95
CA SER A 171 7.83 19.97 -13.74
C SER A 171 6.59 20.48 -13.00
N GLU A 172 5.45 20.36 -13.66
CA GLU A 172 4.18 20.80 -13.12
C GLU A 172 3.69 19.75 -12.10
N GLU A 173 3.11 20.23 -11.00
CA GLU A 173 2.70 19.41 -9.86
C GLU A 173 1.18 19.53 -9.61
N VAL A 174 0.51 18.40 -9.39
CA VAL A 174 -0.87 18.34 -8.90
C VAL A 174 -0.83 18.42 -7.37
N LYS A 175 -1.58 19.35 -6.78
CA LYS A 175 -1.58 19.60 -5.33
C LYS A 175 -2.82 19.07 -4.66
N HIS A 176 -2.62 18.31 -3.59
CA HIS A 176 -3.66 17.75 -2.74
C HIS A 176 -3.59 18.38 -1.35
N ILE A 177 -4.74 18.73 -0.78
CA ILE A 177 -4.84 19.16 0.62
C ILE A 177 -5.33 17.97 1.43
N ILE A 178 -4.56 17.57 2.42
CA ILE A 178 -4.89 16.43 3.28
C ILE A 178 -4.86 16.83 4.75
N ILE A 179 -5.66 16.13 5.56
CA ILE A 179 -5.74 16.34 7.00
C ILE A 179 -4.63 15.51 7.67
N ALA A 180 -3.67 16.19 8.29
CA ALA A 180 -2.59 15.58 9.05
C ALA A 180 -3.01 15.29 10.51
N GLY A 181 -2.15 14.58 11.25
CA GLY A 181 -2.33 14.35 12.69
C GLY A 181 -2.55 15.66 13.45
N GLY A 182 -3.54 15.67 14.34
CA GLY A 182 -3.96 16.87 15.08
C GLY A 182 -4.85 17.84 14.28
N GLY A 183 -5.45 17.39 13.18
CA GLY A 183 -6.47 18.13 12.42
C GLY A 183 -5.94 19.28 11.56
N LYS A 184 -4.62 19.35 11.33
CA LYS A 184 -3.99 20.41 10.52
C LYS A 184 -3.94 20.02 9.04
N ASN A 185 -4.27 20.95 8.16
CA ASN A 185 -4.11 20.73 6.72
C ASN A 185 -2.63 20.77 6.31
N ARG A 186 -2.24 19.87 5.42
CA ARG A 186 -0.96 19.92 4.70
C ARG A 186 -1.16 19.74 3.20
N THR A 187 -0.26 20.34 2.42
CA THR A 187 -0.26 20.21 0.96
C THR A 187 0.74 19.14 0.55
N VAL A 188 0.33 18.25 -0.35
CA VAL A 188 1.16 17.19 -0.94
C VAL A 188 1.11 17.31 -2.45
N SER A 189 2.26 17.13 -3.10
CA SER A 189 2.40 17.23 -4.54
C SER A 189 2.58 15.85 -5.19
N VAL A 190 1.93 15.65 -6.34
CA VAL A 190 2.16 14.53 -7.26
C VAL A 190 2.68 15.12 -8.58
N PHE A 191 3.76 14.56 -9.13
CA PHE A 191 4.39 15.12 -10.33
C PHE A 191 3.74 14.58 -11.61
N ASP A 192 3.84 15.36 -12.69
CA ASP A 192 3.34 14.97 -14.02
C ASP A 192 3.84 13.58 -14.45
N GLY A 193 2.91 12.76 -14.96
CA GLY A 193 3.15 11.39 -15.39
C GLY A 193 3.16 10.34 -14.26
N GLU A 194 3.05 10.74 -13.00
CA GLU A 194 3.00 9.81 -11.86
C GLU A 194 1.58 9.30 -11.59
N TRP A 195 1.49 8.16 -10.91
CA TRP A 195 0.22 7.66 -10.40
C TRP A 195 -0.28 8.56 -9.26
N ASP A 196 -1.49 9.11 -9.43
CA ASP A 196 -2.11 9.95 -8.42
C ASP A 196 -2.97 9.08 -7.47
N GLY A 197 -2.32 8.60 -6.41
CA GLY A 197 -2.98 7.81 -5.38
C GLY A 197 -4.08 8.58 -4.63
N PHE A 198 -3.99 9.91 -4.54
CA PHE A 198 -5.01 10.72 -3.87
C PHE A 198 -6.27 10.83 -4.74
N ALA A 199 -6.10 11.14 -6.03
CA ALA A 199 -7.21 11.12 -6.99
C ALA A 199 -7.87 9.74 -7.08
N PHE A 200 -7.09 8.66 -6.91
CA PHE A 200 -7.64 7.31 -6.85
C PHE A 200 -8.48 7.05 -5.60
N VAL A 201 -8.06 7.57 -4.43
CA VAL A 201 -8.88 7.53 -3.21
C VAL A 201 -10.19 8.31 -3.42
N ASP A 202 -10.13 9.52 -4.01
CA ASP A 202 -11.32 10.32 -4.33
C ASP A 202 -12.28 9.59 -5.27
N ALA A 203 -11.75 8.92 -6.30
CA ALA A 203 -12.57 8.13 -7.21
C ALA A 203 -13.30 6.99 -6.48
N CYS A 204 -12.64 6.34 -5.51
CA CYS A 204 -13.27 5.30 -4.70
C CYS A 204 -14.38 5.85 -3.79
N GLU A 205 -14.17 7.03 -3.18
CA GLU A 205 -15.19 7.72 -2.38
C GLU A 205 -16.42 8.08 -3.20
N ARG A 206 -16.21 8.63 -4.40
CA ARG A 206 -17.29 8.95 -5.34
C ARG A 206 -18.06 7.71 -5.79
N ALA A 207 -17.36 6.58 -5.97
CA ALA A 207 -17.99 5.30 -6.29
C ALA A 207 -18.93 4.83 -5.17
N GLU A 208 -18.49 4.91 -3.91
CA GLU A 208 -19.31 4.53 -2.75
C GLU A 208 -20.53 5.43 -2.58
N ASN A 209 -20.37 6.73 -2.86
CA ASN A 209 -21.47 7.70 -2.84
C ASN A 209 -22.47 7.56 -4.00
N GLY A 210 -22.23 6.62 -4.93
CA GLY A 210 -23.10 6.39 -6.09
C GLY A 210 -23.00 7.47 -7.17
N GLU A 211 -21.88 8.21 -7.22
CA GLU A 211 -21.65 9.27 -8.20
C GLU A 211 -21.08 8.76 -9.53
N LEU A 212 -20.72 7.49 -9.60
CA LEU A 212 -20.12 6.85 -10.77
C LEU A 212 -21.09 5.85 -11.41
N SER A 213 -20.92 5.65 -12.71
CA SER A 213 -21.60 4.57 -13.44
C SER A 213 -21.14 3.18 -12.98
N GLU A 214 -21.93 2.15 -13.28
CA GLU A 214 -21.58 0.76 -12.96
C GLU A 214 -20.28 0.34 -13.65
N GLU A 215 -20.08 0.76 -14.91
CA GLU A 215 -18.87 0.48 -15.67
C GLU A 215 -17.62 1.15 -15.08
N GLU A 216 -17.74 2.38 -14.59
CA GLU A 216 -16.64 3.06 -13.88
C GLU A 216 -16.34 2.38 -12.55
N CYS A 217 -17.37 1.92 -11.83
CA CYS A 217 -17.19 1.16 -10.61
C CYS A 217 -16.45 -0.17 -10.85
N ASP A 218 -16.75 -0.87 -11.94
CA ASP A 218 -16.06 -2.09 -12.33
C ASP A 218 -14.60 -1.85 -12.71
N GLU A 219 -14.32 -0.80 -13.48
CA GLU A 219 -12.95 -0.37 -13.80
C GLU A 219 -12.15 0.01 -12.53
N LEU A 220 -12.76 0.72 -11.58
CA LEU A 220 -12.11 1.03 -10.30
C LEU A 220 -11.81 -0.23 -9.48
N ARG A 221 -12.72 -1.21 -9.45
CA ARG A 221 -12.49 -2.49 -8.77
C ARG A 221 -11.32 -3.25 -9.40
N GLU A 222 -11.18 -3.21 -10.71
CA GLU A 222 -10.03 -3.82 -11.41
C GLU A 222 -8.71 -3.08 -11.09
N LEU A 223 -8.72 -1.76 -11.03
CA LEU A 223 -7.55 -0.98 -10.59
C LEU A 223 -7.16 -1.30 -9.14
N GLN A 224 -8.12 -1.40 -8.21
CA GLN A 224 -7.85 -1.78 -6.83
C GLN A 224 -7.21 -3.18 -6.75
N ARG A 225 -7.74 -4.14 -7.52
CA ARG A 225 -7.18 -5.50 -7.59
C ARG A 225 -5.76 -5.51 -8.18
N LEU A 226 -5.52 -4.72 -9.22
CA LEU A 226 -4.19 -4.59 -9.83
C LEU A 226 -3.18 -4.01 -8.85
N GLU A 227 -3.53 -2.92 -8.16
CA GLU A 227 -2.65 -2.25 -7.19
C GLU A 227 -2.20 -3.20 -6.09
N LEU A 228 -3.14 -3.94 -5.50
CA LEU A 228 -2.87 -4.99 -4.50
C LEU A 228 -1.99 -6.12 -5.04
N LYS A 229 -2.24 -6.60 -6.26
CA LYS A 229 -1.43 -7.65 -6.89
C LYS A 229 0.00 -7.18 -7.15
N LEU A 230 0.18 -5.95 -7.63
CA LEU A 230 1.49 -5.34 -7.83
C LEU A 230 2.23 -5.18 -6.50
N PHE A 231 1.52 -4.77 -5.45
CA PHE A 231 2.10 -4.65 -4.11
C PHE A 231 2.57 -6.02 -3.58
N LEU A 232 1.68 -7.02 -3.60
CA LEU A 232 1.99 -8.38 -3.17
C LEU A 232 3.20 -8.96 -3.92
N ARG A 233 3.24 -8.77 -5.24
CA ARG A 233 4.37 -9.20 -6.08
C ARG A 233 5.66 -8.48 -5.69
N GLY A 234 5.60 -7.16 -5.45
CA GLY A 234 6.76 -6.37 -5.04
C GLY A 234 7.35 -6.86 -3.71
N GLU A 235 6.51 -7.05 -2.70
CA GLU A 235 6.94 -7.52 -1.39
C GLU A 235 7.47 -8.97 -1.43
N LEU A 236 6.85 -9.83 -2.23
CA LEU A 236 7.36 -11.19 -2.43
C LEU A 236 8.71 -11.22 -3.16
N MET A 237 8.94 -10.33 -4.13
CA MET A 237 10.24 -10.24 -4.81
C MET A 237 11.34 -9.73 -3.86
N LYS A 238 11.06 -8.70 -3.04
CA LYS A 238 11.98 -8.22 -2.00
C LYS A 238 12.32 -9.35 -1.03
N ALA A 239 11.32 -10.13 -0.63
CA ALA A 239 11.48 -11.28 0.24
C ALA A 239 12.45 -12.34 -0.34
N LEU A 240 12.34 -12.63 -1.63
CA LEU A 240 13.18 -13.62 -2.33
C LEU A 240 14.60 -13.10 -2.66
N GLU A 241 14.79 -11.80 -2.82
CA GLU A 241 16.11 -11.20 -3.12
C GLU A 241 17.06 -11.24 -1.92
N VAL A 242 16.52 -11.11 -0.71
CA VAL A 242 17.29 -11.23 0.55
C VAL A 242 17.95 -12.61 0.66
N GLU A 243 17.26 -13.67 0.20
CA GLU A 243 17.76 -15.06 0.23
C GLU A 243 19.03 -15.22 -0.64
N LYS A 244 19.03 -14.65 -1.85
CA LYS A 244 20.18 -14.75 -2.78
C LYS A 244 21.39 -13.92 -2.35
N GLY A 245 21.19 -12.94 -1.47
CA GLY A 245 22.25 -12.14 -0.87
C GLY A 245 22.89 -12.81 0.35
N GLY A 246 22.11 -13.60 1.10
CA GLY A 246 22.60 -14.38 2.25
C GLY A 246 23.54 -15.51 1.85
N ASP A 247 23.21 -16.26 0.79
CA ASP A 247 24.02 -17.40 0.31
C ASP A 247 25.42 -17.00 -0.21
N ARG A 248 25.65 -15.73 -0.58
CA ARG A 248 26.96 -15.29 -1.08
C ARG A 248 27.98 -14.97 0.02
N ASN A 249 27.54 -14.84 1.27
CA ASN A 249 28.43 -14.45 2.36
C ASN A 249 28.94 -15.63 3.19
N GLU A 250 28.37 -16.82 3.08
CA GLU A 250 28.87 -18.01 3.81
C GLU A 250 30.04 -18.71 3.10
N ASP A 251 30.16 -18.60 1.78
CA ASP A 251 31.25 -19.24 1.02
C ASP A 251 32.60 -18.49 1.08
N ASP A 252 32.61 -17.22 1.51
CA ASP A 252 33.83 -16.40 1.56
C ASP A 252 34.51 -16.38 2.95
N GLN A 253 33.86 -16.90 3.99
CA GLN A 253 34.50 -17.03 5.32
C GLN A 253 35.36 -18.29 5.47
N THR A 254 35.13 -19.34 4.69
CA THR A 254 35.98 -20.55 4.73
C THR A 254 37.33 -20.45 4.02
N LYS A 255 37.66 -19.31 3.40
CA LYS A 255 38.95 -19.12 2.70
C LYS A 255 39.97 -18.23 3.42
N ASN A 256 39.60 -17.63 4.55
CA ASN A 256 40.53 -16.78 5.32
C ASN A 256 41.11 -17.47 6.57
N ASP A 257 40.72 -18.71 6.87
CA ASP A 257 41.28 -19.51 7.98
C ASP A 257 42.40 -20.48 7.52
N GLU A 258 42.81 -20.43 6.26
CA GLU A 258 43.99 -21.15 5.74
C GLU A 258 45.05 -20.18 5.17
N LEU A 259 45.59 -19.27 6.00
CA LEU A 259 46.87 -18.59 5.74
C LEU A 259 47.66 -18.34 7.04
#